data_AF-D9I9Y4-F1
#
_entry.id   AF-D9I9Y4-F1
#
_cell.length_a   1.000
_cell.length_b   1.000
_cell.length_c   1.000
_cell.angle_alpha   90.00
_cell.angle_beta   90.00
_cell.angle_gamma   90.00
#
_symmetry.space_group_name_H-M   'P 1'
#
loop_
_entity.id
_entity.type
_entity.pdbx_description
1 polymer ?
#
loop_
_entity_poly.entity_id
_entity_poly.type
_entity_poly.pdbx_seq_one_letter_code
_entity_poly.pdbx_strand_id
1 'polypeptide(L)'
;MKRTPTAEEREREAKKLRLLEELEDTWLPYLTPKDDEFYQQWQLKYPKLILREAGSVPEGLHKEVQEAFLALHKHGCLFRDLVRIQGKDLLTPVSRLLIGNPGCTYKYLNTRLFTVPWPVKGSDAKYNEAEIGAACQTFLKLNDYLQIETIQALEELAAKEKANIDTVPKMPYLKEEPYFGMGKMAVSWHHDENLVDRSAVAVYNYSCEGPEEESEDDPQLEGRDPDVWHVGFKISWDIETPGLAIPLHQGDCYFMLDDLNATHQHCVLAGLPPRFSSTHRVAECSTGTLDYILQRCQLALQNVRDEADSGEVSLKSLEPAVLKQGEEIHNEVEFEWLRQFWFQGNRYKKCTDWWCQPMTQLEELWKKMEGANHAVLREVRREGAPVEQSSDILTAILAVLTTRQNLRREWHARCQSRIARTLPVDQKPECRPYWEKDDPSMPLPFDLTDTVAELRGLLLEAKP
;
A
#
# COMPACT_ATOMS: atom_id res chain seq x y z
N MET A 1 -10.78 2.29 19.17
CA MET A 1 -9.79 2.95 20.05
C MET A 1 -8.75 3.64 19.17
N LYS A 2 -7.93 4.58 19.67
CA LYS A 2 -6.69 4.94 18.96
C LYS A 2 -5.80 3.69 18.91
N ARG A 3 -5.17 3.37 17.77
CA ARG A 3 -4.10 2.36 17.70
C ARG A 3 -3.03 2.75 18.70
N THR A 4 -2.80 1.93 19.72
CA THR A 4 -1.62 2.09 20.58
C THR A 4 -0.39 1.83 19.70
N PRO A 5 0.50 2.81 19.49
CA PRO A 5 1.68 2.59 18.68
C PRO A 5 2.54 1.47 19.29
N THR A 6 3.18 0.66 18.46
CA THR A 6 4.09 -0.40 18.92
C THR A 6 5.24 0.18 19.74
N ALA A 7 6.01 -0.67 20.42
CA ALA A 7 7.21 -0.21 21.13
C ALA A 7 8.19 0.45 20.13
N GLU A 8 8.34 -0.15 18.95
CA GLU A 8 9.18 0.35 17.88
C GLU A 8 8.65 1.65 17.25
N GLU A 9 7.34 1.76 16.99
CA GLU A 9 6.73 3.02 16.52
C GLU A 9 6.97 4.16 17.51
N ARG A 10 6.87 3.88 18.82
CA ARG A 10 7.18 4.85 19.87
C ARG A 10 8.67 5.20 19.95
N GLU A 11 9.56 4.24 19.74
CA GLU A 11 11.00 4.51 19.70
C GLU A 11 11.38 5.34 18.46
N ARG A 12 10.82 4.99 17.29
CA ARG A 12 10.96 5.74 16.03
C ARG A 12 10.41 7.17 16.16
N GLU A 13 9.25 7.35 16.80
CA GLU A 13 8.66 8.68 17.02
C GLU A 13 9.41 9.49 18.10
N ALA A 14 9.89 8.84 19.18
CA ALA A 14 10.73 9.49 20.18
C ALA A 14 12.11 9.88 19.64
N LYS A 15 12.71 9.06 18.76
CA LYS A 15 13.87 9.45 17.96
C LYS A 15 13.53 10.65 17.09
N LYS A 16 12.46 10.58 16.28
CA LYS A 16 12.03 11.72 15.44
C LYS A 16 11.81 13.01 16.22
N LEU A 17 11.26 12.95 17.43
CA LEU A 17 11.05 14.13 18.28
C LEU A 17 12.36 14.69 18.83
N ARG A 18 13.24 13.86 19.40
CA ARG A 18 14.58 14.31 19.82
C ARG A 18 15.40 14.87 18.66
N LEU A 19 15.32 14.21 17.51
CA LEU A 19 15.88 14.72 16.27
C LEU A 19 15.31 16.12 16.01
N LEU A 20 13.99 16.33 15.96
CA LEU A 20 13.37 17.66 15.79
C LEU A 20 13.68 18.69 16.89
N GLU A 21 14.14 18.28 18.07
CA GLU A 21 14.58 19.15 19.17
C GLU A 21 16.06 19.58 19.04
N GLU A 22 16.94 18.75 18.48
CA GLU A 22 18.39 19.01 18.29
C GLU A 22 18.71 20.11 17.25
N LEU A 23 17.71 20.88 16.80
CA LEU A 23 17.64 21.46 15.44
C LEU A 23 17.05 22.86 15.31
N GLU A 24 16.95 23.55 16.44
CA GLU A 24 16.45 24.93 16.62
C GLU A 24 16.06 25.68 15.34
N ASP A 25 16.99 26.10 14.44
CA ASP A 25 16.70 26.52 13.06
C ASP A 25 17.89 26.48 12.03
N THR A 26 18.34 25.34 11.44
CA THR A 26 19.46 25.29 10.40
C THR A 26 19.43 24.15 9.29
N TRP A 27 18.88 24.27 8.05
CA TRP A 27 18.63 23.10 7.11
C TRP A 27 19.95 22.38 6.72
N LEU A 28 20.02 21.03 6.75
CA LEU A 28 21.27 20.21 6.63
C LEU A 28 22.02 20.45 5.31
N PRO A 29 23.34 20.18 5.26
CA PRO A 29 24.02 19.94 4.00
C PRO A 29 23.37 18.77 3.25
N TYR A 30 22.89 19.04 2.04
CA TYR A 30 22.72 18.03 1.00
C TYR A 30 23.71 18.31 -0.12
N LEU A 31 23.93 17.30 -0.96
CA LEU A 31 24.77 17.40 -2.14
C LEU A 31 23.94 17.10 -3.40
N THR A 32 24.35 17.75 -4.48
CA THR A 32 23.83 17.67 -5.85
C THR A 32 25.01 17.46 -6.80
N PRO A 33 24.80 17.17 -8.10
CA PRO A 33 25.90 17.10 -9.07
C PRO A 33 26.74 18.39 -9.23
N LYS A 34 26.34 19.52 -8.62
CA LYS A 34 27.13 20.77 -8.57
C LYS A 34 28.23 20.76 -7.50
N ASP A 35 28.15 19.86 -6.52
CA ASP A 35 29.00 19.85 -5.33
C ASP A 35 30.14 18.82 -5.46
N ASP A 36 31.40 19.24 -5.25
CA ASP A 36 32.60 18.40 -5.50
C ASP A 36 32.56 17.05 -4.76
N GLU A 37 32.06 17.02 -3.51
CA GLU A 37 31.97 15.80 -2.70
C GLU A 37 30.85 14.83 -3.13
N PHE A 38 29.91 15.24 -3.99
CA PHE A 38 28.68 14.49 -4.30
C PHE A 38 28.94 13.04 -4.73
N TYR A 39 29.82 12.83 -5.71
CA TYR A 39 30.11 11.50 -6.26
C TYR A 39 30.87 10.63 -5.24
N GLN A 40 31.73 11.21 -4.40
CA GLN A 40 32.41 10.50 -3.33
C GLN A 40 31.42 10.08 -2.23
N GLN A 41 30.52 10.98 -1.83
CA GLN A 41 29.48 10.71 -0.85
C GLN A 41 28.51 9.64 -1.33
N TRP A 42 28.11 9.67 -2.61
CA TRP A 42 27.30 8.62 -3.25
C TRP A 42 28.03 7.27 -3.17
N GLN A 43 29.29 7.20 -3.60
CA GLN A 43 30.06 5.95 -3.59
C GLN A 43 30.27 5.37 -2.19
N LEU A 44 30.44 6.21 -1.16
CA LEU A 44 30.75 5.77 0.21
C LEU A 44 29.52 5.50 1.07
N LYS A 45 28.44 6.27 0.93
CA LYS A 45 27.26 6.21 1.83
C LYS A 45 25.99 5.71 1.14
N TYR A 46 25.88 5.89 -0.18
CA TYR A 46 24.72 5.48 -0.98
C TYR A 46 25.05 4.46 -2.11
N PRO A 47 26.00 3.51 -1.97
CA PRO A 47 26.47 2.66 -3.09
C PRO A 47 25.42 1.71 -3.68
N LYS A 48 24.32 1.46 -2.96
CA LYS A 48 23.18 0.64 -3.39
C LYS A 48 22.10 1.43 -4.13
N LEU A 49 22.34 2.73 -4.37
CA LEU A 49 21.55 3.59 -5.23
C LEU A 49 22.24 3.69 -6.58
N ILE A 50 21.53 3.36 -7.66
CA ILE A 50 22.05 3.44 -9.04
C ILE A 50 21.18 4.38 -9.86
N LEU A 51 21.82 5.23 -10.66
CA LEU A 51 21.19 6.00 -11.73
C LEU A 51 21.57 5.38 -13.09
N ARG A 52 20.61 5.40 -14.01
CA ARG A 52 20.74 5.05 -15.43
C ARG A 52 20.06 6.18 -16.20
N GLU A 53 20.86 7.11 -16.71
CA GLU A 53 20.39 8.29 -17.43
C GLU A 53 19.60 7.89 -18.69
N ALA A 54 18.72 8.77 -19.18
CA ALA A 54 17.83 8.50 -20.30
C ALA A 54 18.52 7.91 -21.54
N GLY A 55 19.78 8.28 -21.82
CA GLY A 55 20.57 7.75 -22.94
C GLY A 55 20.95 6.26 -22.85
N SER A 56 20.71 5.61 -21.70
CA SER A 56 20.88 4.15 -21.53
C SER A 56 19.62 3.34 -21.90
N VAL A 57 18.47 4.02 -22.03
CA VAL A 57 17.17 3.39 -22.31
C VAL A 57 16.85 3.52 -23.81
N PRO A 58 16.33 2.47 -24.48
CA PRO A 58 16.00 2.55 -25.91
C PRO A 58 14.96 3.63 -26.24
N GLU A 59 15.23 4.49 -27.24
CA GLU A 59 14.33 5.57 -27.69
C GLU A 59 12.90 5.10 -27.99
N GLY A 60 12.76 3.92 -28.60
CA GLY A 60 11.45 3.32 -28.85
C GLY A 60 10.67 2.97 -27.57
N LEU A 61 11.37 2.55 -26.50
CA LEU A 61 10.76 2.28 -25.21
C LEU A 61 10.38 3.58 -24.48
N HIS A 62 11.23 4.63 -24.55
CA HIS A 62 10.86 5.97 -24.06
C HIS A 62 9.54 6.44 -24.69
N LYS A 63 9.46 6.38 -26.02
CA LYS A 63 8.27 6.83 -26.74
C LYS A 63 7.01 6.06 -26.31
N GLU A 64 7.06 4.72 -26.35
CA GLU A 64 5.90 3.91 -25.95
C GLU A 64 5.47 4.22 -24.50
N VAL A 65 6.41 4.31 -23.55
CA VAL A 65 6.12 4.55 -22.13
C VAL A 65 5.54 5.95 -21.88
N GLN A 66 6.06 6.98 -22.54
CA GLN A 66 5.55 8.35 -22.42
C GLN A 66 4.15 8.48 -23.04
N GLU A 67 3.91 7.88 -24.21
CA GLU A 67 2.58 7.76 -24.81
C GLU A 67 1.60 6.98 -23.89
N ALA A 68 2.07 5.92 -23.21
CA ALA A 68 1.27 5.15 -22.26
C ALA A 68 0.88 5.95 -21.00
N PHE A 69 1.77 6.77 -20.43
CA PHE A 69 1.40 7.69 -19.34
C PHE A 69 0.33 8.70 -19.78
N LEU A 70 0.52 9.32 -20.94
CA LEU A 70 -0.41 10.30 -21.49
C LEU A 70 -1.78 9.68 -21.80
N ALA A 71 -1.82 8.44 -22.28
CA ALA A 71 -3.06 7.68 -22.48
C ALA A 71 -3.81 7.41 -21.15
N LEU A 72 -3.12 6.93 -20.12
CA LEU A 72 -3.74 6.71 -18.81
C LEU A 72 -4.23 8.02 -18.16
N HIS A 73 -3.52 9.13 -18.38
CA HIS A 73 -3.94 10.45 -17.93
C HIS A 73 -5.18 10.96 -18.70
N LYS A 74 -5.18 10.85 -20.04
CA LYS A 74 -6.30 11.17 -20.94
C LYS A 74 -7.60 10.44 -20.53
N HIS A 75 -7.51 9.16 -20.17
CA HIS A 75 -8.65 8.37 -19.70
C HIS A 75 -9.00 8.57 -18.21
N GLY A 76 -8.29 9.45 -17.51
CA GLY A 76 -8.57 9.78 -16.10
C GLY A 76 -8.37 8.60 -15.14
N CYS A 77 -7.41 7.72 -15.46
CA CYS A 77 -7.13 6.47 -14.75
C CYS A 77 -6.26 6.65 -13.49
N LEU A 78 -5.67 7.83 -13.27
CA LEU A 78 -4.86 8.13 -12.09
C LEU A 78 -5.70 8.88 -11.04
N PHE A 79 -5.69 8.37 -9.81
CA PHE A 79 -6.57 8.83 -8.73
C PHE A 79 -5.78 9.21 -7.48
N ARG A 80 -6.21 10.25 -6.75
CA ARG A 80 -5.67 10.56 -5.42
C ARG A 80 -6.17 9.53 -4.41
N ASP A 81 -5.30 9.08 -3.51
CA ASP A 81 -5.59 8.00 -2.57
C ASP A 81 -6.02 8.56 -1.21
N LEU A 82 -7.16 8.11 -0.68
CA LEU A 82 -7.64 8.51 0.66
C LEU A 82 -7.02 7.62 1.75
N VAL A 83 -5.73 7.83 2.00
CA VAL A 83 -4.90 7.08 2.94
C VAL A 83 -5.16 7.46 4.41
N ARG A 84 -4.65 6.64 5.33
CA ARG A 84 -4.77 6.87 6.78
C ARG A 84 -3.39 6.90 7.45
N ILE A 85 -3.00 8.07 7.96
CA ILE A 85 -1.69 8.31 8.61
C ILE A 85 -1.94 8.79 10.05
N GLN A 86 -1.35 8.14 11.05
CA GLN A 86 -1.52 8.45 12.49
C GLN A 86 -3.00 8.60 12.92
N GLY A 87 -3.91 7.84 12.30
CA GLY A 87 -5.35 7.90 12.57
C GLY A 87 -6.10 9.10 11.95
N LYS A 88 -5.45 9.87 11.08
CA LYS A 88 -6.07 10.93 10.27
C LYS A 88 -6.27 10.45 8.83
N ASP A 89 -7.42 10.78 8.24
CA ASP A 89 -7.71 10.49 6.83
C ASP A 89 -7.22 11.66 5.96
N LEU A 90 -6.41 11.35 4.95
CA LEU A 90 -5.70 12.32 4.11
C LEU A 90 -5.75 11.90 2.64
N LEU A 91 -5.96 12.86 1.72
CA LEU A 91 -5.76 12.61 0.29
C LEU A 91 -4.29 12.83 -0.08
N THR A 92 -3.65 11.86 -0.71
CA THR A 92 -2.27 12.00 -1.21
C THR A 92 -2.16 13.21 -2.15
N PRO A 93 -1.02 13.93 -2.17
CA PRO A 93 -0.82 15.03 -3.12
C PRO A 93 -0.78 14.52 -4.56
N VAL A 94 -0.04 13.43 -4.80
CA VAL A 94 0.04 12.73 -6.09
C VAL A 94 -1.18 11.84 -6.35
N SER A 95 -1.50 11.64 -7.63
CA SER A 95 -2.45 10.64 -8.14
C SER A 95 -1.72 9.37 -8.56
N ARG A 96 -2.35 8.20 -8.42
CA ARG A 96 -1.77 6.89 -8.75
C ARG A 96 -2.72 5.97 -9.51
N LEU A 97 -2.14 4.96 -10.14
CA LEU A 97 -2.76 3.71 -10.55
C LEU A 97 -1.82 2.56 -10.17
N LEU A 98 -2.34 1.40 -9.79
CA LEU A 98 -1.54 0.18 -9.68
C LEU A 98 -1.74 -0.65 -10.95
N ILE A 99 -0.66 -0.94 -11.67
CA ILE A 99 -0.62 -1.90 -12.77
C ILE A 99 0.26 -3.07 -12.33
N GLY A 100 -0.06 -4.29 -12.76
CA GLY A 100 0.75 -5.47 -12.45
C GLY A 100 0.04 -6.78 -12.76
N ASN A 101 0.49 -7.86 -12.12
CA ASN A 101 -0.09 -9.19 -12.32
C ASN A 101 -1.59 -9.23 -11.98
N PRO A 102 -2.41 -9.98 -12.75
CA PRO A 102 -3.80 -10.25 -12.41
C PRO A 102 -3.92 -10.83 -10.99
N GLY A 103 -4.93 -10.38 -10.24
CA GLY A 103 -5.19 -10.86 -8.88
C GLY A 103 -4.22 -10.38 -7.80
N CYS A 104 -3.12 -9.69 -8.14
CA CYS A 104 -2.22 -9.12 -7.14
C CYS A 104 -2.75 -7.80 -6.54
N THR A 105 -2.29 -7.50 -5.33
CA THR A 105 -2.58 -6.24 -4.63
C THR A 105 -1.32 -5.69 -3.97
N TYR A 106 -1.28 -4.39 -3.71
CA TYR A 106 -0.20 -3.73 -2.99
C TYR A 106 -0.78 -2.85 -1.87
N LYS A 107 -0.35 -3.05 -0.62
CA LYS A 107 -0.91 -2.35 0.54
C LYS A 107 0.09 -1.35 1.10
N TYR A 108 -0.34 -0.11 1.27
CA TYR A 108 0.45 0.95 1.90
C TYR A 108 -0.47 1.93 2.66
N LEU A 109 -0.01 2.55 3.76
CA LEU A 109 -0.75 3.56 4.54
C LEU A 109 -2.21 3.14 4.85
N ASN A 110 -2.36 1.89 5.28
CA ASN A 110 -3.62 1.16 5.52
C ASN A 110 -4.65 1.20 4.36
N THR A 111 -4.15 1.16 3.13
CA THR A 111 -4.95 1.21 1.89
C THR A 111 -4.41 0.17 0.91
N ARG A 112 -5.25 -0.82 0.53
CA ARG A 112 -4.89 -1.86 -0.44
C ARG A 112 -5.27 -1.41 -1.85
N LEU A 113 -4.26 -1.21 -2.70
CA LEU A 113 -4.43 -0.98 -4.13
C LEU A 113 -4.60 -2.33 -4.85
N PHE A 114 -5.51 -2.38 -5.82
CA PHE A 114 -5.79 -3.56 -6.64
C PHE A 114 -5.25 -3.33 -8.05
N THR A 115 -4.63 -4.35 -8.67
CA THR A 115 -4.02 -4.18 -9.99
C THR A 115 -5.08 -3.94 -11.07
N VAL A 116 -4.85 -2.95 -11.93
CA VAL A 116 -5.26 -3.10 -13.34
C VAL A 116 -4.31 -4.15 -13.93
N PRO A 117 -4.81 -5.29 -14.40
CA PRO A 117 -3.95 -6.35 -14.88
C PRO A 117 -3.18 -5.89 -16.12
N TRP A 118 -1.91 -6.24 -16.23
CA TRP A 118 -1.21 -6.27 -17.52
C TRP A 118 -1.44 -7.62 -18.23
N PRO A 119 -1.29 -7.70 -19.57
CA PRO A 119 -1.61 -8.91 -20.33
C PRO A 119 -0.48 -9.95 -20.24
N VAL A 120 -0.44 -10.71 -19.14
CA VAL A 120 0.45 -11.88 -19.02
C VAL A 120 -0.11 -13.08 -19.79
N LYS A 121 0.79 -13.97 -20.23
CA LYS A 121 0.43 -15.19 -20.97
C LYS A 121 -0.52 -16.06 -20.15
N GLY A 122 -1.75 -16.24 -20.67
CA GLY A 122 -2.80 -17.02 -20.01
C GLY A 122 -3.79 -16.20 -19.18
N SER A 123 -3.72 -14.87 -19.20
CA SER A 123 -4.75 -14.00 -18.62
C SER A 123 -5.62 -13.32 -19.67
N ASP A 124 -6.94 -13.53 -19.61
CA ASP A 124 -7.94 -12.83 -20.43
C ASP A 124 -8.27 -11.45 -19.83
N ALA A 125 -7.26 -10.61 -19.71
CA ALA A 125 -7.38 -9.25 -19.17
C ALA A 125 -8.23 -8.36 -20.09
N LYS A 126 -9.35 -7.86 -19.58
CA LYS A 126 -10.26 -6.94 -20.28
C LYS A 126 -10.05 -5.50 -19.80
N TYR A 127 -10.24 -4.57 -20.73
CA TYR A 127 -10.11 -3.13 -20.52
C TYR A 127 -11.30 -2.44 -21.18
N ASN A 128 -11.74 -1.32 -20.64
CA ASN A 128 -12.85 -0.56 -21.24
C ASN A 128 -12.45 0.08 -22.58
N GLU A 129 -11.18 0.47 -22.68
CA GLU A 129 -10.61 1.20 -23.81
C GLU A 129 -9.33 0.50 -24.29
N ALA A 130 -9.15 0.39 -25.61
CA ALA A 130 -7.99 -0.29 -26.20
C ALA A 130 -6.66 0.40 -25.85
N GLU A 131 -6.67 1.74 -25.71
CA GLU A 131 -5.50 2.53 -25.30
C GLU A 131 -5.05 2.18 -23.87
N ILE A 132 -5.97 1.83 -22.96
CA ILE A 132 -5.63 1.42 -21.58
C ILE A 132 -4.96 0.04 -21.59
N GLY A 133 -5.46 -0.89 -22.41
CA GLY A 133 -4.84 -2.21 -22.60
C GLY A 133 -3.43 -2.11 -23.22
N ALA A 134 -3.26 -1.23 -24.22
CA ALA A 134 -1.96 -0.94 -24.82
C ALA A 134 -0.97 -0.30 -23.83
N ALA A 135 -1.44 0.63 -22.98
CA ALA A 135 -0.63 1.20 -21.91
C ALA A 135 -0.18 0.11 -20.91
N CYS A 136 -1.09 -0.76 -20.47
CA CYS A 136 -0.74 -1.86 -19.55
C CYS A 136 0.23 -2.87 -20.17
N GLN A 137 0.13 -3.15 -21.48
CA GLN A 137 1.12 -3.93 -22.23
C GLN A 137 2.49 -3.24 -22.26
N THR A 138 2.52 -1.92 -22.38
CA THR A 138 3.77 -1.14 -22.40
C THR A 138 4.45 -1.13 -21.02
N PHE A 139 3.70 -0.98 -19.93
CA PHE A 139 4.26 -1.07 -18.58
C PHE A 139 4.78 -2.49 -18.24
N LEU A 140 4.27 -3.54 -18.89
CA LEU A 140 4.86 -4.88 -18.85
C LEU A 140 6.21 -4.94 -19.60
N LYS A 141 6.32 -4.38 -20.83
CA LYS A 141 7.61 -4.28 -21.53
C LYS A 141 8.67 -3.50 -20.72
N LEU A 142 8.26 -2.39 -20.10
CA LEU A 142 9.12 -1.60 -19.23
C LEU A 142 9.55 -2.40 -17.99
N ASN A 143 8.65 -3.21 -17.42
CA ASN A 143 8.99 -4.11 -16.33
C ASN A 143 10.07 -5.12 -16.72
N ASP A 144 9.92 -5.75 -17.89
CA ASP A 144 10.88 -6.75 -18.38
C ASP A 144 12.27 -6.11 -18.60
N TYR A 145 12.33 -4.89 -19.16
CA TYR A 145 13.57 -4.12 -19.30
C TYR A 145 14.19 -3.74 -17.96
N LEU A 146 13.41 -3.13 -17.04
CA LEU A 146 13.91 -2.73 -15.73
C LEU A 146 14.32 -3.92 -14.86
N GLN A 147 13.71 -5.09 -15.04
CA GLN A 147 14.13 -6.33 -14.38
C GLN A 147 15.53 -6.77 -14.86
N ILE A 148 15.83 -6.66 -16.15
CA ILE A 148 17.16 -6.97 -16.71
C ILE A 148 18.21 -6.01 -16.15
N GLU A 149 17.96 -4.69 -16.19
CA GLU A 149 18.86 -3.68 -15.60
C GLU A 149 19.07 -3.92 -14.10
N THR A 150 18.02 -4.27 -13.36
CA THR A 150 18.11 -4.58 -11.92
C THR A 150 19.00 -5.80 -11.65
N ILE A 151 18.89 -6.86 -12.46
CA ILE A 151 19.73 -8.06 -12.32
C ILE A 151 21.20 -7.69 -12.59
N GLN A 152 21.49 -6.97 -13.67
CA GLN A 152 22.85 -6.54 -13.98
C GLN A 152 23.43 -5.63 -12.88
N ALA A 153 22.65 -4.67 -12.37
CA ALA A 153 23.08 -3.78 -11.31
C ALA A 153 23.35 -4.51 -9.97
N LEU A 154 22.61 -5.59 -9.68
CA LEU A 154 22.89 -6.47 -8.52
C LEU A 154 24.15 -7.34 -8.73
N GLU A 155 24.41 -7.81 -9.94
CA GLU A 155 25.66 -8.52 -10.27
C GLU A 155 26.88 -7.58 -10.19
N GLU A 156 26.75 -6.34 -10.70
CA GLU A 156 27.73 -5.27 -10.55
C GLU A 156 27.99 -4.92 -9.06
N LEU A 157 26.94 -4.89 -8.23
CA LEU A 157 27.05 -4.63 -6.78
C LEU A 157 27.75 -5.79 -6.06
N ALA A 158 27.34 -7.03 -6.30
CA ALA A 158 27.93 -8.22 -5.67
C ALA A 158 29.41 -8.45 -6.06
N ALA A 159 29.85 -7.90 -7.20
CA ALA A 159 31.26 -7.82 -7.57
C ALA A 159 32.04 -6.77 -6.74
N LYS A 160 31.41 -5.63 -6.43
CA LYS A 160 32.00 -4.51 -5.66
C LYS A 160 32.04 -4.78 -4.15
N GLU A 161 31.00 -5.40 -3.58
CA GLU A 161 30.88 -5.63 -2.12
C GLU A 161 31.93 -6.57 -1.53
N LYS A 162 32.70 -7.28 -2.36
CA LYS A 162 33.86 -8.09 -1.92
C LYS A 162 35.08 -7.26 -1.47
N ALA A 163 34.99 -5.92 -1.48
CA ALA A 163 36.18 -5.06 -1.46
C ALA A 163 36.45 -4.23 -0.19
N ASN A 164 35.46 -3.79 0.62
CA ASN A 164 35.69 -3.07 1.90
C ASN A 164 34.39 -2.76 2.71
N ILE A 165 34.54 -2.38 3.99
CA ILE A 165 33.48 -1.93 4.94
C ILE A 165 34.08 -0.85 5.90
N ASP A 166 33.39 0.29 6.16
CA ASP A 166 33.18 0.89 7.53
C ASP A 166 32.49 2.30 7.63
N THR A 167 31.39 2.36 8.42
CA THR A 167 30.83 3.42 9.34
C THR A 167 30.49 4.92 8.97
N VAL A 168 29.97 5.76 9.92
CA VAL A 168 28.68 6.55 9.78
C VAL A 168 28.60 8.14 9.92
N PRO A 169 28.33 8.85 11.08
CA PRO A 169 27.09 9.68 11.32
C PRO A 169 27.10 11.12 12.01
N LYS A 170 25.92 11.82 12.09
CA LYS A 170 25.36 12.78 13.15
C LYS A 170 25.19 14.40 13.09
N MET A 171 24.21 14.98 12.31
CA MET A 171 23.39 16.27 12.39
C MET A 171 23.85 17.58 11.64
N PRO A 172 23.08 18.73 11.53
CA PRO A 172 21.66 19.13 11.87
C PRO A 172 20.77 19.91 10.80
N TYR A 173 19.42 19.95 10.97
CA TYR A 173 18.34 20.54 10.13
C TYR A 173 17.66 21.89 10.58
N LEU A 174 16.95 22.53 9.63
CA LEU A 174 15.71 23.34 9.68
C LEU A 174 14.76 22.50 8.78
N LYS A 175 13.54 22.85 8.39
CA LYS A 175 13.08 24.01 7.54
C LYS A 175 13.04 24.06 4.52
N GLU A 176 12.02 24.45 3.66
CA GLU A 176 11.29 23.58 2.70
C GLU A 176 11.28 22.04 2.98
N GLU A 177 12.28 21.25 2.57
CA GLU A 177 12.33 19.79 2.84
C GLU A 177 12.97 19.55 4.23
N PRO A 178 12.26 18.93 5.20
CA PRO A 178 12.46 19.16 6.64
C PRO A 178 13.70 18.55 7.30
N TYR A 179 14.65 18.04 6.53
CA TYR A 179 15.95 17.55 6.98
C TYR A 179 17.09 18.35 6.32
N PHE A 180 17.09 18.52 4.99
CA PHE A 180 18.22 19.13 4.27
C PHE A 180 17.87 20.39 3.46
N GLY A 181 16.60 20.76 3.38
CA GLY A 181 16.19 21.96 2.66
C GLY A 181 16.25 21.85 1.14
N MET A 182 16.10 20.63 0.63
CA MET A 182 15.95 20.29 -0.78
C MET A 182 14.65 20.81 -1.46
N GLY A 183 14.03 21.91 -0.99
CA GLY A 183 12.82 22.46 -1.60
C GLY A 183 11.53 21.64 -1.37
N LYS A 184 10.50 21.90 -2.18
CA LYS A 184 9.15 21.32 -2.00
C LYS A 184 9.14 19.80 -2.22
N MET A 185 8.49 19.03 -1.34
CA MET A 185 8.28 17.58 -1.53
C MET A 185 6.92 17.27 -2.16
N ALA A 186 6.90 16.49 -3.25
CA ALA A 186 5.70 15.83 -3.76
C ALA A 186 5.38 14.53 -2.99
N VAL A 187 6.39 13.85 -2.45
CA VAL A 187 6.24 12.71 -1.53
C VAL A 187 7.26 12.86 -0.42
N SER A 188 6.82 12.89 0.84
CA SER A 188 7.70 13.07 1.99
C SER A 188 8.59 11.85 2.28
N TRP A 189 9.62 12.02 3.12
CA TRP A 189 10.49 10.94 3.57
C TRP A 189 9.75 9.71 4.07
N HIS A 190 10.02 8.58 3.42
CA HIS A 190 9.42 7.29 3.73
C HIS A 190 10.36 6.13 3.38
N HIS A 191 9.97 4.95 3.84
CA HIS A 191 10.38 3.69 3.25
C HIS A 191 9.18 3.18 2.43
N ASP A 192 9.44 2.40 1.39
CA ASP A 192 8.39 1.65 0.72
C ASP A 192 7.89 0.50 1.62
N GLU A 193 6.58 0.51 1.90
CA GLU A 193 5.89 -0.54 2.67
C GLU A 193 5.65 -1.79 1.81
N ASN A 194 5.39 -2.95 2.44
CA ASN A 194 4.86 -4.15 1.76
C ASN A 194 5.70 -4.61 0.53
N LEU A 195 7.03 -4.54 0.65
CA LEU A 195 7.97 -5.16 -0.28
C LEU A 195 8.48 -6.49 0.29
N VAL A 196 8.95 -7.39 -0.59
CA VAL A 196 9.74 -8.56 -0.18
C VAL A 196 11.07 -8.08 0.44
N ASP A 197 11.57 -8.76 1.47
CA ASP A 197 12.83 -8.38 2.12
C ASP A 197 13.98 -8.32 1.10
N ARG A 198 14.82 -7.29 1.21
CA ARG A 198 15.93 -6.98 0.29
C ARG A 198 15.57 -6.89 -1.20
N SER A 199 14.28 -6.79 -1.55
CA SER A 199 13.87 -6.65 -2.95
C SER A 199 14.13 -5.24 -3.48
N ALA A 200 14.66 -5.18 -4.70
CA ALA A 200 14.95 -3.92 -5.36
C ALA A 200 13.68 -3.20 -5.84
N VAL A 201 13.79 -1.87 -5.97
CA VAL A 201 12.76 -1.00 -6.58
C VAL A 201 13.41 -0.25 -7.73
N ALA A 202 12.83 -0.35 -8.93
CA ALA A 202 13.29 0.33 -10.14
C ALA A 202 12.27 1.40 -10.54
N VAL A 203 12.73 2.61 -10.89
CA VAL A 203 11.85 3.76 -11.13
C VAL A 203 12.20 4.46 -12.43
N TYR A 204 11.28 4.44 -13.39
CA TYR A 204 11.36 5.25 -14.62
C TYR A 204 10.76 6.65 -14.37
N ASN A 205 11.46 7.71 -14.77
CA ASN A 205 11.04 9.10 -14.64
C ASN A 205 10.51 9.70 -15.95
N TYR A 206 9.43 10.47 -15.88
CA TYR A 206 8.97 11.30 -17.00
C TYR A 206 8.51 12.68 -16.53
N SER A 207 9.44 13.64 -16.48
CA SER A 207 9.14 15.07 -16.51
C SER A 207 8.57 15.43 -17.89
N CYS A 208 7.41 16.09 -17.96
CA CYS A 208 6.67 16.27 -19.22
C CYS A 208 7.27 17.33 -20.15
N GLU A 209 8.06 18.23 -19.59
CA GLU A 209 8.91 19.19 -20.29
C GLU A 209 10.35 18.83 -19.91
N GLY A 210 11.27 18.91 -20.88
CA GLY A 210 12.70 18.93 -20.58
C GLY A 210 13.08 20.27 -19.92
N PRO A 211 14.27 20.41 -19.33
CA PRO A 211 14.78 21.73 -19.00
C PRO A 211 14.82 22.58 -20.28
N GLU A 212 14.48 23.86 -20.16
CA GLU A 212 14.92 24.84 -21.17
C GLU A 212 16.47 24.87 -21.15
N GLU A 213 17.12 25.17 -22.27
CA GLU A 213 18.59 25.18 -22.33
C GLU A 213 19.12 26.17 -21.27
N GLU A 214 19.92 25.70 -20.31
CA GLU A 214 20.49 26.54 -19.24
C GLU A 214 21.15 27.77 -19.88
N SER A 215 20.64 28.96 -19.56
CA SER A 215 21.17 30.18 -20.15
C SER A 215 22.53 30.49 -19.50
N GLU A 216 23.54 30.86 -20.29
CA GLU A 216 24.86 31.22 -19.75
C GLU A 216 24.82 32.46 -18.81
N ASP A 217 23.68 33.15 -18.76
CA ASP A 217 23.37 34.30 -17.89
C ASP A 217 22.56 33.93 -16.62
N ASP A 218 22.14 32.67 -16.42
CA ASP A 218 21.36 32.29 -15.23
C ASP A 218 22.22 32.39 -13.95
N PRO A 219 21.69 32.99 -12.86
CA PRO A 219 22.44 33.16 -11.63
C PRO A 219 22.75 31.79 -11.01
N GLN A 220 24.01 31.58 -10.62
CA GLN A 220 24.50 30.31 -10.09
C GLN A 220 23.79 29.91 -8.78
N LEU A 221 22.67 29.20 -8.89
CA LEU A 221 21.79 28.84 -7.78
C LEU A 221 22.50 27.89 -6.79
N GLU A 222 22.60 28.30 -5.52
CA GLU A 222 23.07 27.47 -4.42
C GLU A 222 22.15 26.25 -4.23
N GLY A 223 22.73 25.04 -4.26
CA GLY A 223 22.01 23.79 -4.08
C GLY A 223 21.17 23.35 -5.29
N ARG A 224 20.10 22.60 -5.03
CA ARG A 224 19.32 21.93 -6.09
C ARG A 224 18.47 22.92 -6.87
N ASP A 225 18.36 22.69 -8.16
CA ASP A 225 17.46 23.44 -9.05
C ASP A 225 16.00 23.30 -8.57
N PRO A 226 15.29 24.40 -8.29
CA PRO A 226 13.92 24.39 -7.75
C PRO A 226 12.87 23.84 -8.73
N ASP A 227 13.16 23.89 -10.02
CA ASP A 227 12.23 23.71 -11.12
C ASP A 227 12.43 22.34 -11.81
N VAL A 228 13.62 21.74 -11.68
CA VAL A 228 13.90 20.33 -12.00
C VAL A 228 13.38 19.38 -10.90
N TRP A 229 12.81 18.25 -11.30
CA TRP A 229 12.39 17.19 -10.38
C TRP A 229 13.59 16.42 -9.85
N HIS A 230 13.58 16.09 -8.56
CA HIS A 230 14.66 15.32 -7.94
C HIS A 230 14.12 14.17 -7.08
N VAL A 231 14.95 13.13 -6.87
CA VAL A 231 14.75 12.17 -5.78
C VAL A 231 15.74 12.47 -4.66
N GLY A 232 15.23 12.61 -3.44
CA GLY A 232 16.03 12.84 -2.24
C GLY A 232 16.30 11.53 -1.50
N PHE A 233 17.53 11.30 -1.06
CA PHE A 233 17.94 10.15 -0.26
C PHE A 233 18.65 10.56 1.04
N LYS A 234 18.42 9.78 2.11
CA LYS A 234 19.12 9.91 3.39
C LYS A 234 19.29 8.56 4.10
N ILE A 235 20.34 8.37 4.88
CA ILE A 235 20.40 7.25 5.85
C ILE A 235 19.26 7.42 6.88
N SER A 236 18.66 6.32 7.32
CA SER A 236 17.55 6.35 8.29
C SER A 236 18.04 6.64 9.70
N TRP A 237 17.38 7.57 10.40
CA TRP A 237 17.75 8.06 11.75
C TRP A 237 19.12 8.75 11.86
N ASP A 238 19.97 8.64 10.83
CA ASP A 238 21.20 9.39 10.63
C ASP A 238 21.00 10.61 9.71
N ILE A 239 21.95 11.53 9.81
CA ILE A 239 21.69 12.95 9.88
C ILE A 239 22.92 13.86 9.72
N GLU A 240 24.21 13.40 9.79
CA GLU A 240 25.34 14.30 9.38
C GLU A 240 25.56 14.12 7.90
N THR A 241 25.86 12.86 7.54
CA THR A 241 25.81 12.25 6.22
C THR A 241 24.91 13.07 5.29
N PRO A 242 25.51 13.94 4.46
CA PRO A 242 24.74 14.80 3.59
C PRO A 242 23.77 13.98 2.75
N GLY A 243 22.54 14.47 2.67
CA GLY A 243 21.51 13.90 1.83
C GLY A 243 21.89 14.06 0.37
N LEU A 244 21.45 13.16 -0.50
CA LEU A 244 21.61 13.36 -1.94
C LEU A 244 20.30 13.87 -2.52
N ALA A 245 20.34 14.96 -3.28
CA ALA A 245 19.26 15.38 -4.16
C ALA A 245 19.69 15.13 -5.61
N ILE A 246 19.19 14.04 -6.20
CA ILE A 246 19.58 13.59 -7.54
C ILE A 246 18.55 14.12 -8.55
N PRO A 247 18.95 14.92 -9.56
CA PRO A 247 18.04 15.42 -10.59
C PRO A 247 17.51 14.27 -11.46
N LEU A 248 16.29 14.44 -11.97
CA LEU A 248 15.58 13.44 -12.77
C LEU A 248 14.94 14.12 -13.99
N HIS A 249 15.60 13.98 -15.13
CA HIS A 249 15.18 14.49 -16.43
C HIS A 249 14.24 13.50 -17.13
N GLN A 250 13.73 13.88 -18.30
CA GLN A 250 12.84 13.05 -19.11
C GLN A 250 13.50 11.72 -19.51
N GLY A 251 13.03 10.60 -18.95
CA GLY A 251 13.50 9.25 -19.26
C GLY A 251 14.51 8.64 -18.29
N ASP A 252 15.02 9.41 -17.31
CA ASP A 252 16.00 8.90 -16.34
C ASP A 252 15.42 7.76 -15.48
N CYS A 253 16.24 6.74 -15.22
CA CYS A 253 15.88 5.61 -14.37
C CYS A 253 16.74 5.56 -13.11
N TYR A 254 16.14 5.35 -11.94
CA TYR A 254 16.89 5.08 -10.69
C TYR A 254 16.46 3.79 -10.00
N PHE A 255 17.40 3.16 -9.30
CA PHE A 255 17.24 1.84 -8.70
C PHE A 255 17.68 1.86 -7.23
N MET A 256 16.82 1.36 -6.35
CA MET A 256 17.13 1.09 -4.95
C MET A 256 17.41 -0.41 -4.80
N LEU A 257 18.65 -0.79 -4.47
CA LEU A 257 19.09 -2.19 -4.45
C LEU A 257 19.21 -2.78 -3.03
N ASP A 258 18.99 -4.09 -2.90
CA ASP A 258 19.13 -4.87 -1.66
C ASP A 258 18.49 -4.16 -0.45
N ASP A 259 19.25 -3.86 0.61
CA ASP A 259 18.74 -3.24 1.84
C ASP A 259 18.63 -1.70 1.79
N LEU A 260 18.81 -1.03 0.63
CA LEU A 260 18.74 0.43 0.55
C LEU A 260 17.40 0.96 1.08
N ASN A 261 16.26 0.38 0.69
CA ASN A 261 14.93 0.83 1.17
C ASN A 261 14.72 0.59 2.69
N ALA A 262 15.48 -0.30 3.33
CA ALA A 262 15.42 -0.55 4.77
C ALA A 262 16.39 0.33 5.57
N THR A 263 17.60 0.55 5.03
CA THR A 263 18.67 1.35 5.64
C THR A 263 18.51 2.84 5.41
N HIS A 264 17.90 3.24 4.31
CA HIS A 264 17.67 4.62 3.89
C HIS A 264 16.18 4.97 3.83
N GLN A 265 15.91 6.27 3.94
CA GLN A 265 14.62 6.86 3.60
C GLN A 265 14.78 7.60 2.27
N HIS A 266 13.70 7.68 1.48
CA HIS A 266 13.68 8.48 0.27
C HIS A 266 12.46 9.41 0.21
N CYS A 267 12.58 10.51 -0.53
CA CYS A 267 11.51 11.47 -0.80
C CYS A 267 11.51 11.86 -2.29
N VAL A 268 10.40 12.43 -2.76
CA VAL A 268 10.29 12.99 -4.11
C VAL A 268 10.18 14.49 -3.98
N LEU A 269 11.11 15.20 -4.61
CA LEU A 269 11.22 16.64 -4.63
C LEU A 269 10.57 17.16 -5.91
N ALA A 270 9.64 18.11 -5.76
CA ALA A 270 8.91 18.70 -6.87
C ALA A 270 9.79 19.71 -7.61
N GLY A 271 9.79 19.60 -8.94
CA GLY A 271 10.07 20.70 -9.86
C GLY A 271 8.80 21.46 -10.24
N LEU A 272 8.87 22.29 -11.28
CA LEU A 272 7.71 22.98 -11.86
C LEU A 272 6.87 22.15 -12.84
N PRO A 273 7.44 21.45 -13.84
CA PRO A 273 6.62 20.85 -14.90
C PRO A 273 5.83 19.65 -14.38
N PRO A 274 4.72 19.27 -15.03
CA PRO A 274 4.02 18.02 -14.71
C PRO A 274 4.96 16.81 -14.84
N ARG A 275 4.82 15.82 -13.96
CA ARG A 275 5.74 14.67 -13.90
C ARG A 275 5.03 13.36 -13.56
N PHE A 276 5.31 12.34 -14.36
CA PHE A 276 4.95 10.95 -14.12
C PHE A 276 6.15 10.13 -13.66
N SER A 277 5.90 8.97 -13.06
CA SER A 277 6.91 7.93 -12.85
C SER A 277 6.26 6.56 -12.75
N SER A 278 7.02 5.50 -13.10
CA SER A 278 6.61 4.11 -12.88
C SER A 278 7.56 3.48 -11.88
N THR A 279 7.07 3.16 -10.68
CA THR A 279 7.86 2.52 -9.62
C THR A 279 7.60 1.01 -9.60
N HIS A 280 8.49 0.23 -10.20
CA HIS A 280 8.42 -1.22 -10.27
C HIS A 280 8.92 -1.83 -8.95
N ARG A 281 8.15 -2.78 -8.40
CA ARG A 281 8.25 -3.25 -7.00
C ARG A 281 8.00 -4.75 -6.93
N VAL A 282 8.80 -5.47 -6.14
CA VAL A 282 8.45 -6.83 -5.71
C VAL A 282 7.55 -6.74 -4.48
N ALA A 283 6.24 -6.55 -4.72
CA ALA A 283 5.25 -6.48 -3.65
C ALA A 283 5.19 -7.79 -2.86
N GLU A 284 5.31 -7.73 -1.53
CA GLU A 284 5.09 -8.89 -0.67
C GLU A 284 3.60 -9.24 -0.66
N CYS A 285 3.26 -10.37 -1.29
CA CYS A 285 1.88 -10.73 -1.60
C CYS A 285 1.49 -12.16 -1.19
N SER A 286 2.21 -12.81 -0.28
CA SER A 286 1.84 -14.13 0.29
C SER A 286 0.43 -14.15 0.90
N THR A 287 -0.05 -12.99 1.37
CA THR A 287 -1.41 -12.74 1.87
C THR A 287 -2.17 -11.70 1.03
N GLY A 288 -1.70 -11.45 -0.19
CA GLY A 288 -2.07 -10.30 -1.03
C GLY A 288 -2.55 -10.64 -2.44
N THR A 289 -2.83 -11.91 -2.75
CA THR A 289 -3.38 -12.34 -4.05
C THR A 289 -4.83 -12.82 -3.94
N LEU A 290 -5.58 -12.73 -5.04
CA LEU A 290 -6.94 -13.25 -5.14
C LEU A 290 -7.00 -14.74 -4.81
N ASP A 291 -6.07 -15.53 -5.35
CA ASP A 291 -6.01 -16.98 -5.15
C ASP A 291 -5.81 -17.33 -3.66
N TYR A 292 -4.97 -16.56 -2.95
CA TYR A 292 -4.80 -16.70 -1.51
C TYR A 292 -6.12 -16.48 -0.76
N ILE A 293 -6.81 -15.36 -0.99
CA ILE A 293 -8.05 -15.08 -0.23
C ILE A 293 -9.19 -16.04 -0.62
N LEU A 294 -9.26 -16.50 -1.88
CA LEU A 294 -10.20 -17.53 -2.28
C LEU A 294 -9.90 -18.87 -1.58
N GLN A 295 -8.63 -19.29 -1.50
CA GLN A 295 -8.22 -20.49 -0.76
C GLN A 295 -8.53 -20.37 0.74
N ARG A 296 -8.31 -19.19 1.35
CA ARG A 296 -8.69 -18.89 2.74
C ARG A 296 -10.21 -19.00 2.92
N CYS A 297 -11.00 -18.39 2.04
CA CYS A 297 -12.46 -18.48 2.10
C CYS A 297 -12.96 -19.92 1.96
N GLN A 298 -12.38 -20.70 1.05
CA GLN A 298 -12.67 -22.13 0.91
C GLN A 298 -12.36 -22.90 2.19
N LEU A 299 -11.20 -22.65 2.83
CA LEU A 299 -10.82 -23.28 4.10
C LEU A 299 -11.84 -23.01 5.21
N ALA A 300 -12.30 -21.77 5.40
CA ALA A 300 -13.35 -21.46 6.38
C ALA A 300 -14.66 -22.21 6.09
N LEU A 301 -15.07 -22.24 4.81
CA LEU A 301 -16.30 -22.91 4.40
C LEU A 301 -16.22 -24.45 4.39
N GLN A 302 -15.03 -25.06 4.54
CA GLN A 302 -14.94 -26.51 4.78
C GLN A 302 -15.71 -26.93 6.04
N ASN A 303 -15.84 -26.05 7.05
CA ASN A 303 -16.63 -26.32 8.26
C ASN A 303 -18.15 -26.17 8.06
N VAL A 304 -18.63 -25.58 6.96
CA VAL A 304 -20.06 -25.50 6.64
C VAL A 304 -20.51 -26.81 6.00
N ARG A 305 -21.67 -27.35 6.39
CA ARG A 305 -22.30 -28.50 5.71
C ARG A 305 -22.90 -28.06 4.38
N ASP A 306 -22.86 -28.94 3.39
CA ASP A 306 -23.50 -28.73 2.10
C ASP A 306 -25.01 -28.48 2.29
N GLU A 307 -25.58 -27.61 1.45
CA GLU A 307 -26.88 -26.98 1.69
C GLU A 307 -28.02 -28.00 1.78
N ALA A 308 -28.73 -27.98 2.91
CA ALA A 308 -30.01 -28.65 3.07
C ALA A 308 -31.14 -27.75 2.52
N ASP A 309 -32.24 -28.35 2.05
CA ASP A 309 -33.38 -27.66 1.41
C ASP A 309 -34.05 -26.57 2.27
N SER A 310 -33.70 -26.45 3.56
CA SER A 310 -34.19 -25.40 4.48
C SER A 310 -33.44 -24.06 4.36
N GLY A 311 -32.25 -24.02 3.75
CA GLY A 311 -31.41 -22.83 3.69
C GLY A 311 -30.73 -22.44 5.02
N GLU A 312 -30.90 -23.22 6.10
CA GLU A 312 -30.18 -22.97 7.35
C GLU A 312 -28.73 -23.48 7.27
N VAL A 313 -27.77 -22.56 7.49
CA VAL A 313 -26.34 -22.93 7.60
C VAL A 313 -26.12 -23.78 8.86
N SER A 314 -25.46 -24.92 8.70
CA SER A 314 -25.09 -25.81 9.80
C SER A 314 -23.62 -26.23 9.70
N LEU A 315 -22.99 -26.57 10.83
CA LEU A 315 -21.54 -26.75 10.94
C LEU A 315 -21.14 -28.22 11.08
N LYS A 316 -19.96 -28.58 10.56
CA LYS A 316 -19.36 -29.91 10.67
C LYS A 316 -18.70 -30.13 12.03
N SER A 317 -17.97 -29.13 12.52
CA SER A 317 -17.28 -29.10 13.81
C SER A 317 -17.62 -27.83 14.61
N LEU A 318 -17.62 -27.99 15.93
CA LEU A 318 -17.74 -26.92 16.93
C LEU A 318 -16.44 -26.74 17.73
N GLU A 319 -15.33 -27.32 17.25
CA GLU A 319 -14.03 -27.22 17.90
C GLU A 319 -13.57 -25.75 17.97
N PRO A 320 -13.16 -25.24 19.14
CA PRO A 320 -12.85 -23.82 19.31
C PRO A 320 -11.78 -23.29 18.35
N ALA A 321 -10.79 -24.11 17.98
CA ALA A 321 -9.75 -23.75 17.02
C ALA A 321 -10.31 -23.56 15.59
N VAL A 322 -11.22 -24.45 15.15
CA VAL A 322 -11.86 -24.39 13.83
C VAL A 322 -12.81 -23.20 13.74
N LEU A 323 -13.61 -22.96 14.78
CA LEU A 323 -14.52 -21.82 14.84
C LEU A 323 -13.75 -20.49 14.81
N LYS A 324 -12.70 -20.36 15.63
CA LYS A 324 -11.82 -19.18 15.61
C LYS A 324 -11.21 -18.94 14.23
N GLN A 325 -10.67 -19.97 13.58
CA GLN A 325 -10.08 -19.85 12.24
C GLN A 325 -11.11 -19.35 11.21
N GLY A 326 -12.34 -19.86 11.25
CA GLY A 326 -13.43 -19.38 10.40
C GLY A 326 -13.75 -17.90 10.63
N GLU A 327 -13.90 -17.48 11.88
CA GLU A 327 -14.18 -16.07 12.22
C GLU A 327 -13.01 -15.12 11.88
N GLU A 328 -11.76 -15.60 11.95
CA GLU A 328 -10.57 -14.84 11.56
C GLU A 328 -10.48 -14.64 10.05
N ILE A 329 -10.76 -15.69 9.26
CA ILE A 329 -10.88 -15.60 7.78
C ILE A 329 -12.04 -14.69 7.37
N HIS A 330 -13.15 -14.75 8.11
CA HIS A 330 -14.31 -13.89 7.89
C HIS A 330 -13.98 -12.40 8.10
N ASN A 331 -13.18 -12.07 9.13
CA ASN A 331 -12.62 -10.72 9.28
C ASN A 331 -11.66 -10.36 8.13
N GLU A 332 -10.82 -11.30 7.69
CA GLU A 332 -9.84 -11.05 6.63
C GLU A 332 -10.51 -10.67 5.30
N VAL A 333 -11.50 -11.44 4.82
CA VAL A 333 -12.22 -11.09 3.59
C VAL A 333 -13.05 -9.80 3.73
N GLU A 334 -13.61 -9.52 4.91
CA GLU A 334 -14.35 -8.28 5.13
C GLU A 334 -13.45 -7.03 5.12
N PHE A 335 -12.35 -7.04 5.88
CA PHE A 335 -11.56 -5.82 6.17
C PHE A 335 -10.31 -5.63 5.31
N GLU A 336 -9.72 -6.70 4.78
CA GLU A 336 -8.55 -6.62 3.90
C GLU A 336 -8.91 -6.63 2.42
N TRP A 337 -10.12 -7.09 2.07
CA TRP A 337 -10.56 -7.22 0.67
C TRP A 337 -11.79 -6.37 0.36
N LEU A 338 -12.98 -6.77 0.83
CA LEU A 338 -14.24 -6.13 0.44
C LEU A 338 -14.27 -4.63 0.81
N ARG A 339 -14.03 -4.30 2.08
CA ARG A 339 -14.04 -2.89 2.52
C ARG A 339 -12.90 -2.08 1.95
N GLN A 340 -11.73 -2.67 1.69
CA GLN A 340 -10.63 -1.97 0.98
C GLN A 340 -11.03 -1.62 -0.46
N PHE A 341 -11.68 -2.53 -1.18
CA PHE A 341 -12.10 -2.32 -2.57
C PHE A 341 -13.23 -1.29 -2.68
N TRP A 342 -14.34 -1.49 -1.96
CA TRP A 342 -15.51 -0.62 -2.03
C TRP A 342 -15.25 0.79 -1.46
N PHE A 343 -14.35 0.92 -0.47
CA PHE A 343 -13.87 2.22 0.00
C PHE A 343 -13.22 3.08 -1.10
N GLN A 344 -12.76 2.48 -2.20
CA GLN A 344 -12.16 3.19 -3.33
C GLN A 344 -13.17 3.49 -4.45
N GLY A 345 -14.49 3.42 -4.14
CA GLY A 345 -15.58 3.83 -5.03
C GLY A 345 -15.69 3.03 -6.33
N ASN A 346 -15.10 1.82 -6.36
CA ASN A 346 -14.93 1.02 -7.57
C ASN A 346 -14.23 1.79 -8.72
N ARG A 347 -13.32 2.73 -8.40
CA ARG A 347 -12.59 3.56 -9.37
C ARG A 347 -11.88 2.75 -10.48
N TYR A 348 -11.47 1.53 -10.16
CA TYR A 348 -10.89 0.54 -11.08
C TYR A 348 -11.77 0.23 -12.29
N LYS A 349 -13.11 0.30 -12.12
CA LYS A 349 -14.10 0.10 -13.19
C LYS A 349 -14.02 1.16 -14.30
N LYS A 350 -13.26 2.24 -14.13
CA LYS A 350 -12.91 3.15 -15.24
C LYS A 350 -11.88 2.54 -16.21
N CYS A 351 -10.99 1.67 -15.70
CA CYS A 351 -9.92 1.05 -16.48
C CYS A 351 -10.29 -0.36 -16.98
N THR A 352 -10.87 -1.18 -16.08
CA THR A 352 -11.06 -2.62 -16.27
C THR A 352 -12.25 -3.13 -15.46
N ASP A 353 -12.95 -4.15 -15.97
CA ASP A 353 -13.98 -4.88 -15.22
C ASP A 353 -13.42 -6.04 -14.38
N TRP A 354 -12.12 -6.35 -14.48
CA TRP A 354 -11.49 -7.60 -13.99
C TRP A 354 -11.83 -7.95 -12.54
N TRP A 355 -11.87 -6.97 -11.63
CA TRP A 355 -12.17 -7.20 -10.20
C TRP A 355 -13.66 -7.35 -9.88
N CYS A 356 -14.58 -7.07 -10.81
CA CYS A 356 -16.03 -7.09 -10.54
C CYS A 356 -16.55 -8.49 -10.19
N GLN A 357 -16.17 -9.52 -10.96
CA GLN A 357 -16.54 -10.91 -10.66
C GLN A 357 -15.83 -11.42 -9.39
N PRO A 358 -14.49 -11.28 -9.22
CA PRO A 358 -13.80 -11.61 -7.97
C PRO A 358 -14.42 -10.99 -6.71
N MET A 359 -14.76 -9.69 -6.73
CA MET A 359 -15.35 -9.03 -5.56
C MET A 359 -16.78 -9.48 -5.29
N THR A 360 -17.56 -9.82 -6.34
CA THR A 360 -18.88 -10.44 -6.18
C THR A 360 -18.75 -11.81 -5.52
N GLN A 361 -17.83 -12.65 -5.99
CA GLN A 361 -17.55 -13.98 -5.42
C GLN A 361 -17.06 -13.88 -3.95
N LEU A 362 -16.19 -12.93 -3.63
CA LEU A 362 -15.74 -12.70 -2.24
C LEU A 362 -16.87 -12.21 -1.33
N GLU A 363 -17.84 -11.44 -1.86
CA GLU A 363 -19.01 -10.98 -1.11
C GLU A 363 -20.04 -12.12 -0.90
N GLU A 364 -20.22 -13.02 -1.87
CA GLU A 364 -20.98 -14.26 -1.71
C GLU A 364 -20.36 -15.20 -0.65
N LEU A 365 -19.04 -15.40 -0.70
CA LEU A 365 -18.30 -16.21 0.26
C LEU A 365 -18.37 -15.61 1.68
N TRP A 366 -18.18 -14.29 1.80
CA TRP A 366 -18.38 -13.55 3.06
C TRP A 366 -19.81 -13.68 3.58
N LYS A 367 -20.83 -13.61 2.73
CA LYS A 367 -22.24 -13.75 3.15
C LYS A 367 -22.55 -15.17 3.67
N LYS A 368 -21.91 -16.22 3.13
CA LYS A 368 -21.97 -17.57 3.71
C LYS A 368 -21.29 -17.64 5.09
N MET A 369 -20.26 -16.82 5.35
CA MET A 369 -19.62 -16.73 6.67
C MET A 369 -20.45 -15.95 7.70
N GLU A 370 -21.23 -14.93 7.33
CA GLU A 370 -22.24 -14.34 8.22
C GLU A 370 -23.28 -15.39 8.65
N GLY A 371 -23.67 -16.31 7.76
CA GLY A 371 -24.50 -17.48 8.09
C GLY A 371 -23.81 -18.48 9.03
N ALA A 372 -22.51 -18.75 8.83
CA ALA A 372 -21.73 -19.61 9.71
C ALA A 372 -21.61 -19.03 11.14
N ASN A 373 -21.31 -17.72 11.25
CA ASN A 373 -21.30 -16.98 12.51
C ASN A 373 -22.68 -17.06 13.21
N HIS A 374 -23.78 -16.87 12.47
CA HIS A 374 -25.13 -17.05 13.02
C HIS A 374 -25.36 -18.47 13.59
N ALA A 375 -24.85 -19.51 12.92
CA ALA A 375 -24.94 -20.88 13.40
C ALA A 375 -24.12 -21.10 14.70
N VAL A 376 -22.92 -20.53 14.81
CA VAL A 376 -22.13 -20.54 16.06
C VAL A 376 -22.90 -19.85 17.19
N LEU A 377 -23.48 -18.68 16.92
CA LEU A 377 -24.23 -17.92 17.92
C LEU A 377 -25.53 -18.61 18.36
N ARG A 378 -26.17 -19.40 17.48
CA ARG A 378 -27.29 -20.28 17.86
C ARG A 378 -26.86 -21.42 18.78
N GLU A 379 -25.71 -22.04 18.54
CA GLU A 379 -25.20 -23.12 19.38
C GLU A 379 -24.82 -22.63 20.79
N VAL A 380 -24.13 -21.48 20.89
CA VAL A 380 -23.78 -20.86 22.18
C VAL A 380 -25.02 -20.46 23.00
N ARG A 381 -26.10 -20.06 22.33
CA ARG A 381 -27.40 -19.71 22.94
C ARG A 381 -28.34 -20.90 23.16
N ARG A 382 -27.96 -22.12 22.78
CA ARG A 382 -28.87 -23.28 22.82
C ARG A 382 -29.15 -23.71 24.26
N GLU A 383 -30.42 -23.68 24.66
CA GLU A 383 -30.88 -24.22 25.95
C GLU A 383 -30.40 -25.68 26.13
N GLY A 384 -29.80 -25.97 27.28
CA GLY A 384 -29.25 -27.30 27.58
C GLY A 384 -27.89 -27.63 26.94
N ALA A 385 -27.22 -26.69 26.27
CA ALA A 385 -25.82 -26.86 25.89
C ALA A 385 -24.89 -26.96 27.12
N PRO A 386 -23.82 -27.77 27.10
CA PRO A 386 -22.85 -27.84 28.20
C PRO A 386 -22.14 -26.50 28.41
N VAL A 387 -22.14 -26.00 29.66
CA VAL A 387 -21.57 -24.68 30.00
C VAL A 387 -20.09 -24.58 29.65
N GLU A 388 -19.30 -25.65 29.89
CA GLU A 388 -17.88 -25.71 29.52
C GLU A 388 -17.69 -25.56 28.01
N GLN A 389 -18.43 -26.33 27.20
CA GLN A 389 -18.38 -26.24 25.74
C GLN A 389 -18.74 -24.84 25.23
N SER A 390 -19.80 -24.22 25.77
CA SER A 390 -20.19 -22.86 25.42
C SER A 390 -19.11 -21.83 25.83
N SER A 391 -18.48 -22.01 26.99
CA SER A 391 -17.40 -21.16 27.50
C SER A 391 -16.13 -21.23 26.65
N ASP A 392 -15.77 -22.43 26.17
CA ASP A 392 -14.63 -22.63 25.26
C ASP A 392 -14.87 -21.97 23.89
N ILE A 393 -16.07 -22.16 23.31
CA ILE A 393 -16.46 -21.52 22.05
C ILE A 393 -16.45 -19.99 22.20
N LEU A 394 -17.06 -19.46 23.27
CA LEU A 394 -17.07 -18.04 23.61
C LEU A 394 -15.65 -17.47 23.72
N THR A 395 -14.77 -18.17 24.45
CA THR A 395 -13.37 -17.77 24.66
C THR A 395 -12.60 -17.67 23.33
N ALA A 396 -12.89 -18.56 22.38
CA ALA A 396 -12.23 -18.59 21.08
C ALA A 396 -12.71 -17.49 20.11
N ILE A 397 -14.02 -17.20 20.04
CA ILE A 397 -14.60 -16.28 19.04
C ILE A 397 -14.72 -14.83 19.52
N LEU A 398 -14.88 -14.57 20.83
CA LEU A 398 -15.30 -13.26 21.35
C LEU A 398 -14.31 -12.13 21.03
N ALA A 399 -13.00 -12.41 21.00
CA ALA A 399 -11.98 -11.45 20.59
C ALA A 399 -12.08 -11.10 19.10
N VAL A 400 -12.44 -12.07 18.26
CA VAL A 400 -12.57 -11.94 16.81
C VAL A 400 -13.82 -11.14 16.45
N LEU A 401 -14.95 -11.42 17.11
CA LEU A 401 -16.21 -10.65 17.00
C LEU A 401 -16.06 -9.22 17.54
N THR A 402 -15.35 -9.04 18.67
CA THR A 402 -14.99 -7.71 19.19
C THR A 402 -14.16 -6.92 18.17
N THR A 403 -13.27 -7.59 17.45
CA THR A 403 -12.45 -6.98 16.39
C THR A 403 -13.31 -6.60 15.18
N ARG A 404 -14.21 -7.48 14.73
CA ARG A 404 -15.18 -7.21 13.66
C ARG A 404 -16.01 -5.95 13.94
N GLN A 405 -16.56 -5.85 15.15
CA GLN A 405 -17.36 -4.70 15.57
C GLN A 405 -16.56 -3.38 15.59
N ASN A 406 -15.32 -3.41 16.10
CA ASN A 406 -14.46 -2.22 16.10
C ASN A 406 -14.10 -1.78 14.68
N LEU A 407 -13.79 -2.72 13.78
CA LEU A 407 -13.42 -2.43 12.41
C LEU A 407 -14.62 -1.99 11.55
N ARG A 408 -15.82 -2.58 11.70
CA ARG A 408 -17.06 -2.10 11.06
C ARG A 408 -17.30 -0.63 11.38
N ARG A 409 -17.19 -0.25 12.66
CA ARG A 409 -17.30 1.14 13.13
C ARG A 409 -16.22 2.06 12.57
N GLU A 410 -14.96 1.60 12.50
CA GLU A 410 -13.85 2.36 11.94
C GLU A 410 -14.01 2.62 10.43
N TRP A 411 -14.42 1.60 9.67
CA TRP A 411 -14.64 1.71 8.22
C TRP A 411 -15.85 2.57 7.89
N HIS A 412 -16.98 2.38 8.59
CA HIS A 412 -18.17 3.23 8.44
C HIS A 412 -17.82 4.72 8.69
N ALA A 413 -17.04 5.03 9.73
CA ALA A 413 -16.53 6.37 9.98
C ALA A 413 -15.56 6.89 8.90
N ARG A 414 -14.69 6.03 8.34
CA ARG A 414 -13.78 6.37 7.22
C ARG A 414 -14.57 6.80 5.97
N CYS A 415 -15.55 5.99 5.56
CA CYS A 415 -16.42 6.28 4.42
C CYS A 415 -17.23 7.57 4.60
N GLN A 416 -17.66 7.86 5.83
CA GLN A 416 -18.46 9.04 6.16
C GLN A 416 -17.62 10.28 6.55
N SER A 417 -16.29 10.23 6.46
CA SER A 417 -15.40 11.35 6.82
C SER A 417 -15.65 12.60 5.95
N ARG A 418 -15.35 13.80 6.48
CA ARG A 418 -15.57 15.07 5.74
C ARG A 418 -14.83 15.09 4.40
N ILE A 419 -13.64 14.49 4.35
CA ILE A 419 -12.79 14.41 3.15
C ILE A 419 -13.29 13.36 2.15
N ALA A 420 -13.82 12.21 2.61
CA ALA A 420 -14.50 11.24 1.74
C ALA A 420 -15.71 11.87 1.02
N ARG A 421 -16.51 12.69 1.73
CA ARG A 421 -17.67 13.38 1.16
C ARG A 421 -17.33 14.40 0.07
N THR A 422 -16.09 14.90 0.01
CA THR A 422 -15.63 15.84 -1.02
C THR A 422 -15.15 15.17 -2.32
N LEU A 423 -15.11 13.83 -2.38
CA LEU A 423 -14.65 13.11 -3.57
C LEU A 423 -15.67 13.13 -4.72
N PRO A 424 -15.20 13.11 -5.99
CA PRO A 424 -16.03 12.90 -7.18
C PRO A 424 -16.89 11.64 -7.09
N VAL A 425 -18.02 11.61 -7.80
CA VAL A 425 -19.01 10.51 -7.71
C VAL A 425 -18.42 9.16 -8.10
N ASP A 426 -17.52 9.11 -9.08
CA ASP A 426 -16.76 7.93 -9.53
C ASP A 426 -15.66 7.48 -8.55
N GLN A 427 -15.52 8.16 -7.41
CA GLN A 427 -14.47 7.95 -6.40
C GLN A 427 -15.02 7.98 -4.96
N LYS A 428 -16.33 8.11 -4.78
CA LYS A 428 -16.94 8.18 -3.44
C LYS A 428 -16.82 6.84 -2.71
N PRO A 429 -16.29 6.80 -1.48
CA PRO A 429 -16.18 5.57 -0.71
C PRO A 429 -17.53 4.90 -0.44
N GLU A 430 -17.71 3.70 -0.98
CA GLU A 430 -18.88 2.86 -0.76
C GLU A 430 -18.66 2.05 0.53
N CYS A 431 -19.51 2.24 1.54
CA CYS A 431 -19.45 1.48 2.78
C CYS A 431 -20.11 0.12 2.57
N ARG A 432 -19.42 -0.83 1.96
CA ARG A 432 -19.97 -2.15 1.59
C ARG A 432 -19.06 -3.30 2.07
N PRO A 433 -19.60 -4.43 2.52
CA PRO A 433 -21.03 -4.71 2.75
C PRO A 433 -21.64 -3.91 3.92
N TYR A 434 -22.87 -3.45 3.78
CA TYR A 434 -23.65 -2.73 4.80
C TYR A 434 -25.14 -2.99 4.57
N TRP A 435 -25.90 -3.04 5.66
CA TRP A 435 -27.33 -3.31 5.67
C TRP A 435 -27.94 -2.72 6.94
N GLU A 436 -29.25 -2.42 6.88
CA GLU A 436 -30.01 -1.91 8.03
C GLU A 436 -30.44 -3.06 8.97
N LYS A 437 -30.89 -2.70 10.18
CA LYS A 437 -31.24 -3.67 11.24
C LYS A 437 -32.41 -4.61 10.88
N ASP A 438 -33.22 -4.23 9.89
CA ASP A 438 -34.43 -4.91 9.42
C ASP A 438 -34.28 -5.61 8.06
N ASP A 439 -33.07 -5.67 7.47
CA ASP A 439 -32.82 -6.42 6.22
C ASP A 439 -33.01 -7.94 6.43
N PRO A 440 -34.06 -8.57 5.85
CA PRO A 440 -34.34 -9.98 6.07
C PRO A 440 -33.40 -10.92 5.28
N SER A 441 -32.54 -10.38 4.41
CA SER A 441 -31.57 -11.15 3.65
C SER A 441 -30.27 -11.41 4.42
N MET A 442 -30.11 -10.83 5.61
CA MET A 442 -28.90 -10.92 6.43
C MET A 442 -29.21 -11.58 7.79
N PRO A 443 -28.47 -12.63 8.22
CA PRO A 443 -28.81 -13.41 9.41
C PRO A 443 -28.40 -12.73 10.73
N LEU A 444 -27.65 -11.63 10.68
CA LEU A 444 -27.12 -10.89 11.83
C LEU A 444 -27.18 -9.38 11.54
N PRO A 445 -27.25 -8.52 12.57
CA PRO A 445 -27.15 -7.07 12.38
C PRO A 445 -25.73 -6.65 11.96
N PHE A 446 -25.62 -5.56 11.20
CA PHE A 446 -24.32 -4.95 10.88
C PHE A 446 -23.57 -4.53 12.15
N ASP A 447 -24.26 -3.85 13.07
CA ASP A 447 -23.73 -3.48 14.38
C ASP A 447 -23.87 -4.65 15.37
N LEU A 448 -22.73 -5.18 15.81
CA LEU A 448 -22.61 -6.32 16.71
C LEU A 448 -22.45 -5.90 18.18
N THR A 449 -22.65 -4.63 18.57
CA THR A 449 -22.40 -4.18 19.95
C THR A 449 -23.25 -4.93 20.97
N ASP A 450 -24.55 -5.15 20.70
CA ASP A 450 -25.45 -5.86 21.62
C ASP A 450 -25.01 -7.34 21.77
N THR A 451 -24.72 -8.01 20.66
CA THR A 451 -24.21 -9.40 20.64
C THR A 451 -22.86 -9.53 21.37
N VAL A 452 -21.92 -8.62 21.15
CA VAL A 452 -20.61 -8.64 21.84
C VAL A 452 -20.74 -8.34 23.34
N ALA A 453 -21.77 -7.61 23.77
CA ALA A 453 -22.08 -7.40 25.19
C ALA A 453 -22.74 -8.65 25.83
N GLU A 454 -23.71 -9.25 25.16
CA GLU A 454 -24.39 -10.49 25.57
C GLU A 454 -23.41 -11.65 25.77
N LEU A 455 -22.56 -11.93 24.77
CA LEU A 455 -21.54 -12.99 24.83
C LEU A 455 -20.51 -12.77 25.94
N ARG A 456 -20.29 -11.52 26.37
CA ARG A 456 -19.45 -11.20 27.55
C ARG A 456 -20.17 -11.50 28.86
N GLY A 457 -21.48 -11.29 28.94
CA GLY A 457 -22.29 -11.70 30.09
C GLY A 457 -22.21 -13.22 30.29
N LEU A 458 -22.53 -13.99 29.25
CA LEU A 458 -22.47 -15.46 29.27
C LEU A 458 -21.08 -16.00 29.67
N LEU A 459 -19.99 -15.39 29.17
CA LEU A 459 -18.62 -15.81 29.52
C LEU A 459 -18.18 -15.37 30.94
N LEU A 460 -18.92 -14.48 31.60
CA LEU A 460 -18.72 -14.14 33.01
C LEU A 460 -19.57 -15.05 33.92
N GLU A 461 -20.80 -15.37 33.52
CA GLU A 461 -21.68 -16.31 34.23
C GLU A 461 -21.15 -17.76 34.20
N ALA A 462 -20.40 -18.13 33.16
CA ALA A 462 -19.72 -19.42 33.04
C ALA A 462 -18.42 -19.54 33.89
N LYS A 463 -18.12 -18.57 34.77
CA LYS A 463 -16.94 -18.60 35.65
C LYS A 463 -17.35 -18.71 37.12
N PRO A 464 -16.77 -19.64 37.89
CA PRO A 464 -17.10 -19.85 39.31
C PRO A 464 -16.47 -18.79 40.23
#